data_AF-A0A7S2NER2-F1
#
_entry.id   AF-A0A7S2NER2-F1
#
_cell.length_a   1.000
_cell.length_b   1.000
_cell.length_c   1.000
_cell.angle_alpha   90.00
_cell.angle_beta   90.00
_cell.angle_gamma   90.00
#
_symmetry.space_group_name_H-M   'P 1'
#
loop_
_entity.id
_entity.type
_entity.pdbx_description
1 polymer ?
#
loop_
_entity_poly.entity_id
_entity_poly.type
_entity_poly.pdbx_seq_one_letter_code
_entity_poly.pdbx_strand_id
1 'polypeptide(L)'
;EDFLYKPYQVQIGNREELKANADITQIAKIVNPMDKNRLLLGTLQEYKIGQNPEHRCIVFCSTKRQCDQTERDMQRQNFRIAAIHGDKDQRQRDEALDNFRGARINILV
;
A
#
# COMPACT_ATOMS: atom_id res chain seq x y z
N GLU A 1 -12.68 40.84 -22.95
CA GLU A 1 -13.55 39.66 -22.74
C GLU A 1 -13.39 39.23 -21.29
N ASP A 2 -14.34 39.59 -20.43
CA ASP A 2 -14.37 39.12 -19.04
C ASP A 2 -15.19 37.82 -19.00
N PHE A 3 -14.49 36.69 -18.85
CA PHE A 3 -15.08 35.36 -18.98
C PHE A 3 -15.92 34.91 -17.77
N LEU A 4 -15.97 35.68 -16.67
CA LEU A 4 -16.62 35.28 -15.43
C LEU A 4 -17.50 36.41 -14.88
N TYR A 5 -18.81 36.13 -14.73
CA TYR A 5 -19.74 36.99 -14.00
C TYR A 5 -20.18 36.30 -12.71
N LYS A 6 -19.82 36.89 -11.56
CA LYS A 6 -20.09 36.38 -10.20
C LYS A 6 -19.78 34.88 -10.00
N PRO A 7 -18.52 34.44 -10.19
CA PRO A 7 -18.17 33.04 -9.99
C PRO A 7 -18.21 32.65 -8.51
N TYR A 8 -18.58 31.40 -8.25
CA TYR A 8 -18.30 30.74 -6.97
C TYR A 8 -17.00 29.96 -7.11
N GLN A 9 -16.03 30.25 -6.24
CA GLN A 9 -14.77 29.54 -6.20
C GLN A 9 -14.86 28.41 -5.17
N VAL A 10 -14.69 27.17 -5.62
CA VAL A 10 -14.54 26.00 -4.76
C VAL A 10 -13.09 25.59 -4.79
N GLN A 11 -12.43 25.65 -3.64
CA GLN A 11 -11.06 25.17 -3.47
C GLN A 11 -11.07 23.94 -2.56
N ILE A 12 -10.56 22.82 -3.07
CA ILE A 12 -10.41 21.58 -2.32
C ILE A 12 -8.93 21.46 -1.93
N GLY A 13 -8.65 21.59 -0.63
CA GLY A 13 -7.30 21.48 -0.06
C GLY A 13 -6.46 22.78 -0.11
N ASN A 14 -5.31 22.76 0.58
CA ASN A 14 -4.37 23.88 0.63
C ASN A 14 -3.21 23.61 -0.34
N ARG A 15 -2.97 24.51 -1.32
CA ARG A 15 -1.92 24.34 -2.36
C ARG A 15 -0.52 24.73 -1.88
N GLU A 16 -0.41 25.50 -0.81
CA GLU A 16 0.85 26.15 -0.42
C GLU A 16 1.67 25.32 0.58
N GLU A 17 1.11 24.25 1.13
CA GLU A 17 1.79 23.43 2.15
C GLU A 17 1.86 21.98 1.71
N LEU A 18 3.08 21.48 1.50
CA LEU A 18 3.42 20.05 1.48
C LEU A 18 3.27 19.47 2.89
N LYS A 19 2.08 19.56 3.48
CA LYS A 19 1.76 18.91 4.75
C LYS A 19 1.31 17.49 4.47
N ALA A 20 1.87 16.54 5.22
CA ALA A 20 1.30 15.22 5.28
C ALA A 20 -0.17 15.33 5.69
N ASN A 21 -1.04 14.59 5.01
CA ASN A 21 -2.47 14.63 5.30
C ASN A 21 -2.69 14.28 6.78
N ALA A 22 -3.35 15.18 7.52
CA ALA A 22 -3.61 15.01 8.95
C ALA A 22 -4.48 13.77 9.26
N ASP A 23 -5.25 13.30 8.29
CA ASP A 23 -6.05 12.07 8.40
C ASP A 23 -5.20 10.80 8.30
N ILE A 24 -3.92 10.92 7.92
CA ILE A 24 -2.98 9.79 7.81
C ILE A 24 -2.09 9.77 9.06
N THR A 25 -2.43 8.87 9.98
CA THR A 25 -1.56 8.55 11.12
C THR A 25 -0.25 7.94 10.65
N GLN A 26 0.87 8.55 11.02
CA GLN A 26 2.21 8.08 10.67
C GLN A 26 2.96 7.59 11.91
N ILE A 27 3.50 6.38 11.83
CA ILE A 27 4.22 5.73 12.93
C ILE A 27 5.58 5.26 12.42
N ALA A 28 6.65 5.69 13.07
CA ALA A 28 8.02 5.22 12.79
C ALA A 28 8.45 4.22 13.86
N LYS A 29 8.87 3.03 13.43
CA LYS A 29 9.40 1.98 14.32
C LYS A 29 10.89 1.75 14.02
N ILE A 30 11.75 1.98 15.01
CA ILE A 30 13.18 1.66 14.91
C ILE A 30 13.34 0.17 15.16
N VAL A 31 13.95 -0.54 14.20
CA VAL A 31 14.04 -2.00 14.22
C VAL A 31 15.33 -2.46 13.55
N ASN A 32 15.91 -3.55 14.05
CA ASN A 32 17.02 -4.20 13.37
C ASN A 32 16.52 -4.73 12.00
N PRO A 33 17.29 -4.59 10.91
CA PRO A 33 16.90 -5.11 9.60
C PRO A 33 16.41 -6.57 9.61
N MET A 34 17.01 -7.43 10.44
CA MET A 34 16.63 -8.85 10.54
C MET A 34 15.24 -9.06 11.16
N ASP A 35 14.77 -8.12 11.98
CA ASP A 35 13.48 -8.20 12.66
C ASP A 35 12.32 -7.65 11.82
N LYS A 36 12.59 -7.00 10.67
CA LYS A 36 11.56 -6.35 9.84
C LYS A 36 10.44 -7.30 9.42
N ASN A 37 10.78 -8.54 9.03
CA ASN A 37 9.77 -9.54 8.64
C ASN A 37 8.86 -9.93 9.80
N ARG A 38 9.43 -10.11 11.00
CA ARG A 38 8.67 -10.42 12.21
C ARG A 38 7.77 -9.25 12.61
N LEU A 39 8.28 -8.03 12.49
CA LEU A 39 7.51 -6.81 12.74
C LEU A 39 6.36 -6.66 11.74
N LEU A 40 6.60 -6.92 10.45
CA LEU A 40 5.56 -6.87 9.42
C LEU A 40 4.45 -7.89 9.75
N LEU A 41 4.80 -9.13 10.05
CA LEU A 41 3.84 -10.16 10.44
C LEU A 41 2.97 -9.72 11.61
N GLY A 42 3.59 -9.24 12.69
CA GLY A 42 2.86 -8.74 13.86
C GLY A 42 1.97 -7.54 13.54
N THR A 43 2.44 -6.62 12.68
CA THR A 43 1.67 -5.45 12.24
C THR A 43 0.45 -5.85 11.39
N LEU A 44 0.62 -6.80 10.47
CA LEU A 44 -0.50 -7.32 9.67
C LEU A 44 -1.57 -7.98 10.56
N GLN A 45 -1.15 -8.71 11.60
CA GLN A 45 -2.06 -9.33 12.56
C GLN A 45 -2.76 -8.31 13.46
N GLU A 46 -2.03 -7.30 13.95
CA GLU A 46 -2.55 -6.20 14.77
C GLU A 46 -3.69 -5.46 14.06
N TYR A 47 -3.51 -5.15 12.76
CA TYR A 47 -4.52 -4.51 11.93
C TYR A 47 -5.51 -5.49 11.28
N LYS A 48 -5.46 -6.77 11.65
CA LYS A 48 -6.34 -7.84 11.15
C LYS A 48 -6.37 -7.93 9.62
N ILE A 49 -5.26 -7.61 8.97
CA ILE A 49 -5.10 -7.75 7.52
C ILE A 49 -5.25 -9.25 7.18
N GLY A 50 -5.98 -9.57 6.13
CA GLY A 50 -6.23 -10.95 5.71
C GLY A 50 -7.34 -11.68 6.49
N GLN A 51 -7.83 -11.16 7.61
CA GLN A 51 -9.01 -11.68 8.31
C GLN A 51 -10.31 -11.08 7.75
N ASN A 52 -10.26 -9.80 7.36
CA ASN A 52 -11.35 -9.12 6.67
C ASN A 52 -10.95 -8.83 5.21
N PRO A 53 -11.71 -9.33 4.21
CA PRO A 53 -11.46 -9.05 2.80
C PRO A 53 -11.39 -7.54 2.45
N GLU A 54 -12.09 -6.69 3.20
CA GLU A 54 -12.09 -5.24 3.00
C GLU A 54 -10.81 -4.55 3.49
N HIS A 55 -10.07 -5.19 4.41
CA HIS A 55 -8.82 -4.64 4.92
C HIS A 55 -7.70 -4.94 3.92
N ARG A 56 -7.26 -3.87 3.24
CA ARG A 56 -6.20 -3.90 2.23
C ARG A 56 -4.95 -3.19 2.74
N CYS A 57 -3.78 -3.68 2.35
CA CYS A 57 -2.48 -3.15 2.76
C CYS A 57 -1.54 -3.05 1.55
N ILE A 58 -0.73 -2.01 1.52
CA ILE A 58 0.38 -1.86 0.57
C ILE A 58 1.69 -1.82 1.34
N VAL A 59 2.65 -2.66 0.96
CA VAL A 59 3.95 -2.80 1.63
C VAL A 59 5.05 -2.41 0.66
N PHE A 60 5.60 -1.20 0.80
CA PHE A 60 6.69 -0.76 -0.06
C PHE A 60 8.03 -1.36 0.36
N CYS A 61 8.77 -1.89 -0.61
CA CYS A 61 10.13 -2.40 -0.43
C CYS A 61 11.11 -1.61 -1.30
N SER A 62 12.39 -1.53 -0.89
CA SER A 62 13.40 -0.73 -1.61
C SER A 62 13.91 -1.40 -2.88
N THR A 63 13.73 -2.72 -3.02
CA THR A 63 14.24 -3.50 -4.16
C THR A 63 13.24 -4.55 -4.60
N LYS A 64 13.24 -4.88 -5.90
CA LYS A 64 12.44 -5.98 -6.49
C LYS A 64 12.63 -7.31 -5.75
N ARG A 65 13.88 -7.63 -5.37
CA ARG A 65 14.21 -8.85 -4.63
C ARG A 65 13.57 -8.89 -3.24
N GLN A 66 13.47 -7.73 -2.57
CA GLN A 66 12.75 -7.63 -1.30
C GLN A 66 11.24 -7.81 -1.51
N CYS A 67 10.65 -7.26 -2.57
CA CYS A 67 9.23 -7.49 -2.88
C CYS A 67 8.92 -9.00 -2.97
N ASP A 68 9.67 -9.74 -3.78
CA ASP A 68 9.49 -11.20 -3.94
C ASP A 68 9.79 -11.99 -2.66
N GLN A 69 10.73 -11.52 -1.84
CA GLN A 69 11.03 -12.17 -0.56
C GLN A 69 9.89 -11.97 0.43
N THR A 70 9.37 -10.74 0.55
CA THR A 70 8.24 -10.41 1.42
C THR A 70 6.96 -11.14 1.00
N GLU A 71 6.67 -11.21 -0.30
CA GLU A 71 5.57 -12.02 -0.84
C GLU A 71 5.68 -13.47 -0.38
N ARG A 72 6.82 -14.13 -0.61
CA ARG A 72 7.03 -15.54 -0.22
C ARG A 72 6.93 -15.75 1.28
N ASP A 73 7.51 -14.87 2.08
CA ASP A 73 7.52 -15.02 3.53
C ASP A 73 6.11 -14.88 4.12
N MET A 74 5.29 -13.95 3.61
CA MET A 74 3.91 -13.77 4.06
C MET A 74 2.95 -14.83 3.47
N GLN A 75 3.21 -15.33 2.26
CA GLN A 75 2.47 -16.48 1.71
C GLN A 75 2.62 -17.73 2.59
N ARG A 76 3.81 -17.99 3.14
CA ARG A 76 4.03 -19.09 4.11
C ARG A 76 3.24 -18.91 5.41
N GLN A 77 2.83 -17.69 5.72
CA GLN A 77 1.96 -17.37 6.86
C GLN A 77 0.47 -17.32 6.46
N ASN A 78 0.10 -17.86 5.30
CA ASN A 78 -1.25 -17.89 4.73
C ASN A 78 -1.88 -16.53 4.41
N PHE A 79 -1.07 -15.49 4.16
CA PHE A 79 -1.60 -14.24 3.63
C PHE A 79 -1.84 -14.31 2.12
N ARG A 80 -2.94 -13.69 1.67
CA ARG A 80 -3.22 -13.46 0.25
C ARG A 80 -2.50 -12.20 -0.20
N ILE A 81 -1.34 -12.38 -0.83
CA ILE A 81 -0.38 -11.31 -1.15
C ILE A 81 0.18 -11.51 -2.56
N ALA A 82 0.44 -10.41 -3.25
CA ALA A 82 1.20 -10.42 -4.50
C ALA A 82 2.22 -9.27 -4.56
N ALA A 83 3.38 -9.51 -5.16
CA ALA A 83 4.40 -8.49 -5.44
C ALA A 83 4.23 -7.88 -6.84
N ILE A 84 4.51 -6.58 -6.97
CA ILE A 84 4.65 -5.82 -8.21
C ILE A 84 6.00 -5.10 -8.21
N HIS A 85 6.79 -5.30 -9.26
CA HIS A 85 8.03 -4.56 -9.48
C HIS A 85 8.37 -4.54 -10.98
N GLY A 86 9.40 -3.77 -11.35
CA GLY A 86 9.76 -3.51 -12.75
C GLY A 86 10.11 -4.75 -13.59
N ASP A 87 10.61 -5.83 -12.98
CA ASP A 87 10.90 -7.08 -13.70
C ASP A 87 9.65 -7.94 -14.00
N LYS A 88 8.48 -7.63 -13.41
CA LYS A 88 7.24 -8.36 -13.76
C LYS A 88 6.71 -7.81 -15.07
N ASP A 89 6.23 -8.69 -15.92
CA ASP A 89 5.60 -8.27 -17.17
C ASP A 89 4.28 -7.52 -16.89
N GLN A 90 3.81 -6.76 -17.88
CA GLN A 90 2.61 -5.93 -17.71
C GLN A 90 1.38 -6.77 -17.35
N ARG A 91 1.26 -7.98 -17.91
CA ARG A 91 0.13 -8.88 -17.64
C ARG A 91 0.11 -9.34 -16.18
N GLN A 92 1.27 -9.70 -15.62
CA GLN A 92 1.41 -10.07 -14.22
C GLN A 92 1.08 -8.89 -13.29
N ARG A 93 1.48 -7.67 -13.67
CA ARG A 93 1.17 -6.46 -12.90
C ARG A 93 -0.33 -6.18 -12.89
N ASP A 94 -0.99 -6.28 -14.04
CA ASP A 94 -2.42 -6.06 -14.18
C ASP A 94 -3.23 -7.12 -13.42
N GLU A 95 -2.83 -8.39 -13.53
CA GLU A 95 -3.46 -9.48 -12.78
C GLU A 95 -3.35 -9.28 -11.27
N ALA A 96 -2.18 -8.88 -10.76
CA ALA A 96 -1.99 -8.58 -9.34
C ALA A 96 -2.88 -7.41 -8.88
N LEU A 97 -2.97 -6.34 -9.69
CA LEU A 97 -3.83 -5.18 -9.40
C LEU A 97 -5.31 -5.54 -9.43
N ASP A 98 -5.75 -6.34 -10.39
CA ASP A 98 -7.15 -6.78 -10.51
C ASP A 98 -7.54 -7.70 -9.35
N ASN A 99 -6.66 -8.62 -8.97
CA ASN A 99 -6.85 -9.45 -7.80
C ASN A 99 -6.91 -8.62 -6.51
N PHE A 100 -6.11 -7.55 -6.40
CA PHE A 100 -6.11 -6.65 -5.25
C PHE A 100 -7.39 -5.80 -5.18
N ARG A 101 -7.84 -5.24 -6.31
CA ARG A 101 -9.12 -4.51 -6.41
C ARG A 101 -10.30 -5.41 -6.08
N GLY A 102 -10.26 -6.65 -6.56
CA GLY A 102 -11.30 -7.67 -6.32
C GLY A 102 -11.23 -8.37 -4.97
N ALA A 103 -10.37 -7.93 -4.04
CA ALA A 103 -10.17 -8.53 -2.71
C ALA A 103 -9.81 -10.04 -2.72
N ARG A 104 -9.30 -10.54 -3.85
CA ARG A 104 -8.74 -11.90 -3.98
C ARG A 104 -7.37 -11.98 -3.31
N ILE A 105 -6.62 -10.89 -3.38
CA ILE A 105 -5.48 -10.61 -2.51
C ILE A 105 -5.76 -9.36 -1.70
N ASN A 106 -5.15 -9.29 -0.51
CA ASN A 106 -5.37 -8.21 0.44
C ASN A 106 -4.10 -7.39 0.70
N ILE A 107 -2.96 -7.88 0.24
CA ILE A 107 -1.68 -7.24 0.42
C ILE A 107 -1.00 -7.12 -0.94
N LEU A 108 -0.55 -5.92 -1.25
CA LEU A 108 0.26 -5.63 -2.44
C LEU A 108 1.66 -5.19 -1.99
N VAL A 109 2.70 -5.72 -2.60
CA VAL A 109 4.12 -5.41 -2.28
C VAL A 109 4.82 -4.77 -3.46
#